data_AF-A0A9D8NWZ0-F1
#
_entry.id   AF-A0A9D8NWZ0-F1
#
_cell.length_a   1.000
_cell.length_b   1.000
_cell.length_c   1.000
_cell.angle_alpha   90.00
_cell.angle_beta   90.00
_cell.angle_gamma   90.00
#
_symmetry.space_group_name_H-M   'P 1'
#
loop_
_entity.id
_entity.type
_entity.pdbx_description
1 polymer ?
#
loop_
_entity_poly.entity_id
_entity_poly.type
_entity_poly.pdbx_seq_one_letter_code
_entity_poly.pdbx_strand_id
1 'polypeptide(L)'
;MLHALFPESRRFPNANARADAWHRVWRQGGYKRYLTFGRAVIAAGLMLVPCLLYLIAMREGLNPMHWGYVAAVVIPIAVLFVSIVAYWTPTRRALRHELVLNGVPVCIPCGYDLRGSASVACPECGALVADRDSLPPLVVETPISPSLLSHSNGPLPRMARPLGRAVGHFCYRLSRPFERRSRRP
;
A
#
# COMPACT_ATOMS: atom_id res chain seq x y z
N MET A 1 0.25 18.06 -5.03
CA MET A 1 0.86 17.19 -6.06
C MET A 1 0.63 15.69 -5.88
N LEU A 2 0.66 15.13 -4.66
CA LEU A 2 0.51 13.66 -4.44
C LEU A 2 -0.78 13.04 -5.03
N HIS A 3 -1.86 13.83 -5.18
CA HIS A 3 -3.13 13.36 -5.76
C HIS A 3 -3.07 12.96 -7.24
N ALA A 4 -2.05 13.39 -7.99
CA ALA A 4 -1.85 12.95 -9.37
C ALA A 4 -1.15 11.57 -9.42
N LEU A 5 -0.35 11.24 -8.41
CA LEU A 5 0.44 10.00 -8.36
C LEU A 5 -0.38 8.79 -7.88
N PHE A 6 -1.47 9.05 -7.13
CA PHE A 6 -2.34 8.02 -6.54
C PHE A 6 -3.80 8.28 -6.88
N PRO A 7 -4.29 7.84 -8.06
CA PRO A 7 -5.68 8.02 -8.46
C PRO A 7 -6.66 7.38 -7.46
N GLU A 8 -6.27 6.30 -6.78
CA GLU A 8 -7.08 5.62 -5.78
C GLU A 8 -7.43 6.51 -4.57
N SER A 9 -6.58 7.50 -4.25
CA SER A 9 -6.84 8.42 -3.14
C SER A 9 -8.09 9.27 -3.34
N ARG A 10 -8.53 9.46 -4.60
CA ARG A 10 -9.74 10.23 -4.92
C ARG A 10 -11.03 9.48 -4.59
N ARG A 11 -10.97 8.15 -4.42
CA ARG A 11 -12.15 7.31 -4.15
C ARG A 11 -12.59 7.29 -2.69
N PHE A 12 -11.79 7.89 -1.78
CA PHE A 12 -12.21 8.06 -0.39
C PHE A 12 -13.38 9.05 -0.31
N PRO A 13 -14.39 8.77 0.53
CA PRO A 13 -15.59 9.60 0.61
C PRO A 13 -15.27 11.02 1.07
N ASN A 14 -14.40 11.16 2.09
CA ASN A 14 -14.08 12.44 2.72
C ASN A 14 -12.55 12.66 2.77
N ALA A 15 -12.14 13.94 2.82
CA ALA A 15 -10.72 14.31 2.93
C ALA A 15 -10.07 13.83 4.23
N ASN A 16 -10.83 13.81 5.34
CA ASN A 16 -10.34 13.34 6.64
C ASN A 16 -10.06 11.83 6.61
N ALA A 17 -10.98 11.03 6.05
CA ALA A 17 -10.79 9.59 5.89
C ALA A 17 -9.55 9.26 5.05
N ARG A 18 -9.30 10.07 4.02
CA ARG A 18 -8.08 9.97 3.18
C ARG A 18 -6.82 10.25 4.01
N ALA A 19 -6.80 11.34 4.79
CA ALA A 19 -5.67 11.69 5.63
C ALA A 19 -5.39 10.62 6.69
N ASP A 20 -6.42 10.09 7.32
CA ASP A 20 -6.32 9.03 8.34
C ASP A 20 -5.81 7.71 7.75
N ALA A 21 -6.32 7.32 6.58
CA ALA A 21 -5.84 6.13 5.87
C ALA A 21 -4.35 6.27 5.51
N TRP A 22 -3.94 7.43 4.99
CA TRP A 22 -2.53 7.71 4.75
C TRP A 22 -1.72 7.62 6.04
N HIS A 23 -2.19 8.22 7.13
CA HIS A 23 -1.51 8.17 8.41
C HIS A 23 -1.35 6.72 8.92
N ARG A 24 -2.35 5.84 8.74
CA ARG A 24 -2.28 4.41 9.11
C ARG A 24 -1.27 3.65 8.26
N VAL A 25 -1.33 3.80 6.94
CA VAL A 25 -0.39 3.18 5.99
C VAL A 25 1.04 3.64 6.30
N TRP A 26 1.23 4.92 6.63
CA TRP A 26 2.52 5.48 7.01
C TRP A 26 3.01 4.94 8.36
N ARG A 27 2.13 4.77 9.35
CA ARG A 27 2.48 4.28 10.69
C ARG A 27 2.79 2.78 10.73
N GLN A 28 2.20 1.97 9.84
CA GLN A 28 2.47 0.52 9.76
C GLN A 28 3.91 0.15 9.38
N GLY A 29 4.82 1.12 9.22
CA GLY A 29 6.25 0.92 9.46
C GLY A 29 7.03 0.20 8.36
N GLY A 30 6.35 -0.40 7.37
CA GLY A 30 7.01 -0.96 6.19
C GLY A 30 7.77 0.08 5.36
N TYR A 31 7.28 1.33 5.35
CA TYR A 31 7.87 2.40 4.55
C TYR A 31 9.30 2.76 4.98
N LYS A 32 9.60 2.77 6.28
CA LYS A 32 10.93 3.16 6.78
C LYS A 32 11.97 2.13 6.34
N ARG A 33 11.66 0.85 6.48
CA ARG A 33 12.56 -0.25 6.08
C ARG A 33 12.83 -0.23 4.59
N TYR A 34 11.80 0.01 3.79
CA TYR A 34 11.96 0.11 2.34
C TYR A 34 12.78 1.33 1.93
N LEU A 35 12.57 2.48 2.57
CA LEU A 35 13.34 3.69 2.29
C LEU A 35 14.81 3.53 2.68
N THR A 36 15.10 2.96 3.85
CA THR A 36 16.47 2.70 4.29
C THR A 36 17.16 1.68 3.38
N PHE A 37 16.44 0.63 2.98
CA PHE A 37 16.97 -0.38 2.07
C PHE A 37 17.24 0.21 0.67
N GLY A 38 16.31 0.98 0.13
CA GLY A 38 16.48 1.67 -1.15
C GLY A 38 17.68 2.63 -1.14
N ARG A 39 17.84 3.43 -0.07
CA ARG A 39 19.01 4.32 0.08
C ARG A 39 20.33 3.54 0.14
N ALA A 40 20.35 2.41 0.86
CA ALA A 40 21.54 1.56 0.94
C ALA A 40 21.89 0.95 -0.42
N VAL A 41 20.90 0.47 -1.18
CA VAL A 41 21.09 -0.08 -2.53
C VAL A 41 21.57 1.01 -3.51
N ILE A 42 21.00 2.21 -3.46
CA ILE A 42 21.46 3.35 -4.29
C ILE A 42 22.92 3.69 -3.97
N ALA A 43 23.27 3.83 -2.69
CA ALA A 43 24.62 4.15 -2.27
C ALA A 43 25.62 3.06 -2.68
N ALA A 44 25.27 1.79 -2.50
CA ALA A 44 26.08 0.66 -2.92
C ALA A 44 26.24 0.63 -4.45
N GLY A 45 25.18 0.80 -5.22
CA GLY A 45 25.22 0.80 -6.69
C GLY A 45 26.04 1.96 -7.26
N LEU A 46 25.93 3.15 -6.66
CA LEU A 46 26.73 4.32 -7.03
C LEU A 46 28.23 4.13 -6.79
N MET A 47 28.62 3.30 -5.82
CA MET A 47 30.02 3.05 -5.48
C MET A 47 30.58 1.83 -6.23
N LEU A 48 29.86 0.71 -6.23
CA LEU A 48 30.34 -0.56 -6.78
C LEU A 48 30.36 -0.57 -8.30
N VAL A 49 29.32 -0.07 -8.96
CA VAL A 49 29.22 -0.26 -10.42
C VAL A 49 30.23 0.58 -11.23
N PRO A 50 30.45 1.88 -10.96
CA PRO A 50 31.49 2.61 -11.68
C PRO A 50 32.89 2.05 -11.37
N CYS A 51 33.13 1.56 -10.14
CA CYS A 51 34.37 0.87 -9.79
C CYS A 51 34.58 -0.39 -10.63
N LEU A 52 33.55 -1.24 -10.75
CA LEU A 52 33.62 -2.48 -11.52
C LEU A 52 33.81 -2.21 -13.03
N LEU A 53 33.10 -1.23 -13.58
CA LEU A 53 33.22 -0.85 -14.99
C LEU A 53 34.57 -0.22 -15.32
N TYR A 54 35.15 0.54 -14.39
CA TYR A 54 36.51 1.05 -14.53
C TYR A 54 37.52 -0.11 -14.64
N LEU A 55 37.40 -1.13 -13.80
CA LEU A 55 38.26 -2.32 -13.85
C LEU A 55 38.09 -3.11 -15.15
N ILE A 56 36.87 -3.24 -15.66
CA ILE A 56 36.60 -3.90 -16.96
C ILE A 56 37.17 -3.08 -18.12
N ALA A 57 36.99 -1.76 -18.12
CA ALA A 57 37.52 -0.91 -19.17
C ALA A 57 39.05 -0.95 -19.24
N MET A 58 39.74 -0.99 -18.09
CA MET A 58 41.19 -1.17 -18.01
C MET A 58 41.64 -2.53 -18.57
N ARG A 59 40.83 -3.58 -18.44
CA ARG A 59 41.14 -4.92 -18.95
C ARG A 59 41.01 -5.02 -20.48
N GLU A 60 40.01 -4.36 -21.06
CA GLU A 60 39.65 -4.49 -22.48
C GLU A 60 40.28 -3.40 -23.37
N GLY A 61 41.02 -2.44 -22.80
CA GLY A 61 41.61 -1.33 -23.55
C GLY A 61 40.60 -0.35 -24.17
N LEU A 62 39.33 -0.44 -23.75
CA LEU A 62 38.28 0.51 -24.11
C LEU A 62 38.55 1.86 -23.47
N ASN A 63 38.22 2.96 -24.16
CA ASN A 63 38.32 4.30 -23.60
C ASN A 63 37.43 4.42 -22.34
N PRO A 64 38.01 4.41 -21.12
CA PRO A 64 37.26 4.25 -19.87
C PRO A 64 36.39 5.47 -19.57
N MET A 65 36.73 6.61 -20.16
CA MET A 65 36.08 7.89 -19.91
C MET A 65 34.63 7.95 -20.41
N HIS A 66 34.34 7.39 -21.59
CA HIS A 66 32.98 7.45 -22.17
C HIS A 66 32.02 6.47 -21.49
N TRP A 67 32.43 5.21 -21.32
CA TRP A 67 31.60 4.18 -20.69
C TRP A 67 31.41 4.42 -19.19
N GLY A 68 32.43 4.95 -18.50
CA GLY A 68 32.32 5.36 -17.12
C GLY A 68 31.25 6.45 -16.92
N TYR A 69 31.21 7.45 -17.80
CA TYR A 69 30.21 8.53 -17.75
C TYR A 69 28.79 8.00 -18.00
N VAL A 70 28.59 7.19 -19.05
CA VAL A 70 27.27 6.62 -19.36
C VAL A 70 26.75 5.81 -18.18
N ALA A 71 27.58 4.96 -17.59
CA ALA A 71 27.18 4.15 -16.44
C ALA A 71 26.92 4.97 -15.17
N ALA A 72 27.76 5.98 -14.89
CA ALA A 72 27.57 6.88 -13.76
C ALA A 72 26.24 7.64 -13.82
N VAL A 73 25.69 7.88 -15.01
CA VAL A 73 24.39 8.53 -15.20
C VAL A 73 23.23 7.53 -15.22
N VAL A 74 23.31 6.50 -16.06
CA VAL A 74 22.18 5.59 -16.33
C VAL A 74 21.82 4.75 -15.11
N ILE A 75 22.82 4.27 -14.37
CA ILE A 75 22.60 3.35 -13.24
C ILE A 75 21.84 4.00 -12.10
N PRO A 76 22.24 5.17 -11.55
CA PRO A 76 21.45 5.81 -10.50
C PRO A 76 20.03 6.14 -10.93
N ILE A 77 19.80 6.51 -12.19
CA ILE A 77 18.44 6.72 -12.73
C ILE A 77 17.65 5.41 -12.68
N ALA A 78 18.22 4.30 -13.14
CA ALA A 78 17.58 2.98 -13.11
C ALA A 78 17.29 2.52 -11.67
N VAL A 79 18.25 2.68 -10.74
CA VAL A 79 18.05 2.30 -9.33
C VAL A 79 17.00 3.19 -8.67
N LEU A 80 16.99 4.49 -8.95
CA LEU A 80 15.95 5.41 -8.47
C LEU A 80 14.58 4.98 -8.99
N PHE A 81 14.45 4.68 -10.28
CA PHE A 81 13.20 4.23 -10.88
C PHE A 81 12.69 2.92 -10.25
N VAL A 82 13.56 1.91 -10.11
CA VAL A 82 13.21 0.64 -9.45
C VAL A 82 12.80 0.86 -8.00
N SER A 83 13.52 1.73 -7.27
CA SER A 83 13.18 2.06 -5.88
C SER A 83 11.81 2.74 -5.76
N ILE A 84 11.48 3.63 -6.69
CA ILE A 84 10.15 4.27 -6.78
C ILE A 84 9.09 3.18 -7.03
N VAL A 85 9.25 2.33 -8.04
CA VAL A 85 8.27 1.29 -8.37
C VAL A 85 8.10 0.30 -7.21
N ALA A 86 9.19 -0.15 -6.60
CA ALA A 86 9.19 -1.06 -5.47
C ALA A 86 8.55 -0.44 -4.22
N TYR A 87 8.69 0.88 -4.04
CA TYR A 87 7.99 1.62 -2.99
C TYR A 87 6.49 1.75 -3.27
N TRP A 88 6.11 1.97 -4.53
CA TRP A 88 4.73 2.31 -4.89
C TRP A 88 3.79 1.11 -4.81
N THR A 89 4.25 -0.07 -5.21
CA THR A 89 3.42 -1.29 -5.25
C THR A 89 2.82 -1.69 -3.89
N PRO A 90 3.58 -1.81 -2.77
CA PRO A 90 3.01 -2.17 -1.47
C PRO A 90 2.14 -1.04 -0.91
N THR A 91 2.52 0.22 -1.10
CA THR A 91 1.74 1.37 -0.61
C THR A 91 0.38 1.45 -1.30
N ARG A 92 0.33 1.26 -2.62
CA ARG A 92 -0.94 1.18 -3.36
C ARG A 92 -1.80 0.02 -2.89
N ARG A 93 -1.19 -1.15 -2.65
CA ARG A 93 -1.90 -2.31 -2.13
C ARG A 93 -2.51 -2.03 -0.75
N ALA A 94 -1.74 -1.43 0.17
CA ALA A 94 -2.21 -1.06 1.49
C ALA A 94 -3.36 -0.04 1.45
N LEU A 95 -3.26 0.98 0.59
CA LEU A 95 -4.34 1.95 0.36
C LEU A 95 -5.62 1.29 -0.17
N ARG A 96 -5.49 0.32 -1.07
CA ARG A 96 -6.65 -0.43 -1.59
C ARG A 96 -7.30 -1.30 -0.51
N HIS A 97 -6.51 -1.89 0.38
CA HIS A 97 -7.06 -2.57 1.56
C HIS A 97 -7.86 -1.61 2.44
N GLU A 98 -7.34 -0.42 2.73
CA GLU A 98 -8.08 0.61 3.47
C GLU A 98 -9.36 1.05 2.75
N LEU A 99 -9.35 1.18 1.42
CA LEU A 99 -10.58 1.48 0.66
C LEU A 99 -11.64 0.40 0.83
N VAL A 100 -11.25 -0.88 0.74
CA VAL A 100 -12.18 -2.01 0.95
C VAL A 100 -12.74 -2.01 2.37
N LEU A 101 -11.90 -1.73 3.37
CA LEU A 101 -12.34 -1.61 4.77
C LEU A 101 -13.32 -0.45 5.00
N ASN A 102 -13.25 0.61 4.19
CA ASN A 102 -14.20 1.72 4.20
C ASN A 102 -15.42 1.47 3.29
N GLY A 103 -15.66 0.22 2.87
CA GLY A 103 -16.83 -0.14 2.06
C GLY A 103 -16.74 0.27 0.59
N VAL A 104 -15.56 0.66 0.09
CA VAL A 104 -15.33 0.96 -1.33
C VAL A 104 -14.75 -0.29 -2.00
N PRO A 105 -15.56 -1.10 -2.70
CA PRO A 105 -15.08 -2.37 -3.25
C PRO A 105 -14.15 -2.10 -4.44
N VAL A 106 -12.86 -2.37 -4.24
CA VAL A 106 -11.83 -2.25 -5.29
C VAL A 106 -11.02 -3.53 -5.37
N CYS A 107 -10.59 -3.88 -6.58
CA CYS A 107 -9.69 -5.00 -6.78
C CYS A 107 -8.31 -4.67 -6.18
N ILE A 108 -7.83 -5.48 -5.22
CA ILE A 108 -6.54 -5.23 -4.54
C ILE A 108 -5.34 -5.29 -5.52
N PRO A 109 -5.24 -6.30 -6.43
CA PRO A 109 -4.14 -6.39 -7.39
C PRO A 109 -4.07 -5.25 -8.41
N CYS A 110 -5.15 -4.95 -9.13
CA CYS A 110 -5.11 -3.99 -10.24
C CYS A 110 -5.67 -2.59 -9.87
N GLY A 111 -6.55 -2.49 -8.87
CA GLY A 111 -7.20 -1.24 -8.48
C GLY A 111 -8.48 -0.93 -9.25
N TYR A 112 -9.01 -1.87 -10.03
CA TYR A 112 -10.30 -1.72 -10.72
C TYR A 112 -11.45 -1.52 -9.72
N ASP A 113 -12.41 -0.66 -10.05
CA ASP A 113 -13.59 -0.42 -9.22
C ASP A 113 -14.62 -1.54 -9.44
N LEU A 114 -15.01 -2.23 -8.36
CA LEU A 114 -15.89 -3.39 -8.43
C LEU A 114 -17.35 -3.02 -8.11
N ARG A 115 -17.66 -1.72 -7.97
CA ARG A 115 -19.05 -1.24 -7.84
C ARG A 115 -19.86 -1.63 -9.08
N GLY A 116 -21.00 -2.29 -8.86
CA GLY A 116 -21.87 -2.77 -9.94
C GLY A 116 -21.40 -4.04 -10.65
N SER A 117 -20.23 -4.59 -10.32
CA SER A 117 -19.81 -5.89 -10.85
C SER A 117 -20.56 -7.02 -10.15
N ALA A 118 -21.26 -7.85 -10.92
CA ALA A 118 -21.88 -9.09 -10.46
C ALA A 118 -20.93 -10.30 -10.54
N SER A 119 -19.78 -10.15 -11.23
CA SER A 119 -18.80 -11.21 -11.40
C SER A 119 -18.01 -11.48 -10.11
N VAL A 120 -17.70 -12.76 -9.88
CA VAL A 120 -16.79 -13.21 -8.80
C VAL A 120 -15.33 -12.91 -9.13
N ALA A 121 -15.00 -12.63 -10.39
CA ALA A 121 -13.65 -12.30 -10.85
C ALA A 121 -13.56 -10.86 -11.38
N CYS A 122 -12.41 -10.23 -11.18
CA CYS A 122 -12.12 -8.91 -11.73
C CYS A 122 -11.98 -8.99 -13.26
N PRO A 123 -12.69 -8.14 -14.03
CA PRO A 123 -12.64 -8.17 -15.49
C PRO A 123 -11.27 -7.81 -16.08
N GLU A 124 -10.47 -7.01 -15.37
CA GLU A 124 -9.14 -6.56 -15.84
C GLU A 124 -8.03 -7.59 -15.64
N CYS A 125 -7.97 -8.20 -14.45
CA CYS A 125 -6.84 -9.06 -14.07
C CYS A 125 -7.23 -10.51 -13.79
N GLY A 126 -8.52 -10.85 -13.87
CA GLY A 126 -9.04 -12.18 -13.57
C GLY A 126 -8.94 -12.59 -12.10
N ALA A 127 -8.43 -11.72 -11.22
CA ALA A 127 -8.31 -12.03 -9.81
C ALA A 127 -9.70 -12.26 -9.19
N LEU A 128 -9.84 -13.36 -8.44
CA LEU A 128 -11.05 -13.64 -7.69
C LEU A 128 -11.23 -12.57 -6.60
N VAL A 129 -12.41 -11.96 -6.58
CA VAL A 129 -12.82 -11.06 -5.51
C VAL A 129 -13.06 -11.96 -4.30
N ALA A 130 -12.25 -11.79 -3.26
CA ALA A 130 -12.43 -12.55 -2.02
C ALA A 130 -13.89 -12.40 -1.57
N ASP A 131 -14.49 -13.54 -1.23
CA ASP A 131 -15.92 -13.74 -1.13
C ASP A 131 -16.58 -12.61 -0.32
N ARG A 132 -17.57 -11.94 -0.91
CA ARG A 132 -18.27 -10.81 -0.28
C ARG A 132 -18.88 -11.20 1.07
N ASP A 133 -19.17 -12.48 1.24
CA ASP A 133 -19.75 -13.07 2.46
C ASP A 133 -18.78 -13.08 3.64
N SER A 134 -17.47 -12.89 3.40
CA SER A 134 -16.47 -12.74 4.45
C SER A 134 -16.30 -11.31 4.96
N LEU A 135 -16.88 -10.32 4.28
CA LEU A 135 -16.98 -8.99 4.87
C LEU A 135 -18.01 -9.05 6.01
N PRO A 136 -17.73 -8.44 7.17
CA PRO A 136 -18.75 -8.30 8.20
C PRO A 136 -19.98 -7.69 7.53
N PRO A 137 -21.19 -8.24 7.75
CA PRO A 137 -22.39 -7.76 7.08
C PRO A 137 -22.38 -6.25 7.23
N LEU A 138 -22.28 -5.55 6.09
CA LEU A 138 -22.40 -4.10 6.06
C LEU A 138 -23.63 -3.84 6.89
N VAL A 139 -23.43 -3.21 8.05
CA VAL A 139 -24.53 -2.74 8.86
C VAL A 139 -25.17 -1.73 7.94
N VAL A 140 -26.14 -2.20 7.15
CA VAL A 140 -27.13 -1.37 6.51
C VAL A 140 -27.65 -0.62 7.70
N GLU A 141 -27.20 0.62 7.86
CA GLU A 141 -27.79 1.56 8.81
C GLU A 141 -29.25 1.58 8.40
N THR A 142 -30.04 0.71 9.03
CA THR A 142 -31.48 0.77 8.98
C THR A 142 -31.76 2.21 9.33
N PRO A 143 -32.43 2.97 8.45
CA PRO A 143 -32.67 4.39 8.67
C PRO A 143 -33.17 4.52 10.10
N ILE A 144 -32.37 5.16 10.94
CA ILE A 144 -32.64 5.30 12.37
C ILE A 144 -34.00 5.96 12.41
N SER A 145 -35.02 5.18 12.77
CA SER A 145 -36.39 5.65 12.79
C SER A 145 -36.42 6.83 13.77
N PRO A 146 -36.79 8.05 13.35
CA PRO A 146 -36.66 9.25 14.16
C PRO A 146 -37.50 9.24 15.45
N SER A 147 -38.32 8.21 15.66
CA SER A 147 -39.21 8.04 16.80
C SER A 147 -38.55 7.65 18.13
N LEU A 148 -37.23 7.37 18.19
CA LEU A 148 -36.54 7.04 19.45
C LEU A 148 -35.75 8.21 20.10
N LEU A 149 -35.80 9.42 19.53
CA LEU A 149 -35.12 10.61 20.09
C LEU A 149 -35.92 11.38 21.16
N SER A 150 -37.06 10.85 21.65
CA SER A 150 -37.99 11.63 22.49
C SER A 150 -37.87 11.48 24.02
N HIS A 151 -37.01 10.63 24.60
CA HIS A 151 -36.93 10.54 26.07
C HIS A 151 -35.54 10.18 26.61
N SER A 152 -34.79 11.18 27.08
CA SER A 152 -34.18 11.16 28.42
C SER A 152 -33.41 12.47 28.71
N ASN A 153 -34.09 13.43 29.31
CA ASN A 153 -33.45 14.53 30.05
C ASN A 153 -32.97 14.02 31.43
N GLY A 154 -32.07 13.05 31.44
CA GLY A 154 -31.44 12.55 32.67
C GLY A 154 -30.21 13.38 33.04
N PRO A 155 -29.95 13.68 34.32
CA PRO A 155 -28.73 14.36 34.76
C PRO A 155 -27.49 13.54 34.38
N LEU A 156 -26.53 14.22 33.75
CA LEU A 156 -25.28 13.63 33.28
C LEU A 156 -24.47 12.98 34.44
N PRO A 157 -24.15 11.68 34.38
CA PRO A 157 -23.19 11.10 35.31
C PRO A 157 -21.78 11.64 35.04
N ARG A 158 -21.14 12.12 36.10
CA ARG A 158 -19.76 12.62 36.16
C ARG A 158 -18.81 11.48 35.78
N MET A 159 -18.38 11.40 34.52
CA MET A 159 -17.48 10.33 34.07
C MET A 159 -16.06 10.53 34.59
N ALA A 160 -15.59 9.54 35.35
CA ALA A 160 -14.22 9.39 35.78
C ALA A 160 -13.28 9.16 34.58
N ARG A 161 -12.08 9.73 34.67
CA ARG A 161 -11.00 9.59 33.68
C ARG A 161 -10.66 8.11 33.42
N PRO A 162 -10.62 7.63 32.16
CA PRO A 162 -10.08 6.32 31.86
C PRO A 162 -8.55 6.38 31.93
N LEU A 163 -7.99 5.80 32.98
CA LEU A 163 -6.62 5.30 33.03
C LEU A 163 -6.52 4.05 32.16
N GLY A 164 -5.44 3.91 31.40
CA GLY A 164 -5.03 2.62 30.84
C GLY A 164 -5.33 2.44 29.36
N ARG A 165 -4.51 3.08 28.52
CA ARG A 165 -4.39 2.79 27.09
C ARG A 165 -3.77 1.40 26.92
N ALA A 166 -4.59 0.35 26.89
CA ALA A 166 -4.16 -0.97 26.46
C ALA A 166 -3.79 -0.90 24.98
N VAL A 167 -2.48 -0.87 24.70
CA VAL A 167 -1.93 -0.99 23.35
C VAL A 167 -2.16 -2.43 22.91
N GLY A 168 -3.28 -2.67 22.25
CA GLY A 168 -3.54 -3.91 21.53
C GLY A 168 -2.49 -4.06 20.44
N HIS A 169 -1.48 -4.89 20.69
CA HIS A 169 -0.57 -5.39 19.67
C HIS A 169 -1.39 -6.19 18.66
N PHE A 170 -1.79 -5.53 17.57
CA PHE A 170 -2.35 -6.19 16.40
C PHE A 170 -1.24 -7.02 15.76
N CYS A 171 -1.16 -8.27 16.18
CA CYS A 171 -0.23 -9.25 15.64
C CYS A 171 -0.68 -9.54 14.20
N TYR A 172 -0.04 -8.88 13.23
CA TYR A 172 -0.16 -9.24 11.82
C TYR A 172 0.33 -10.67 11.67
N ARG A 173 -0.61 -11.63 11.71
CA ARG A 173 -0.37 -13.01 11.32
C ARG A 173 -0.06 -12.98 9.83
N LEU A 174 1.24 -12.91 9.51
CA LEU A 174 1.79 -13.02 8.16
C LEU A 174 1.12 -14.22 7.49
N SER A 175 0.25 -13.92 6.55
CA SER A 175 -0.43 -14.88 5.70
C SER A 175 0.67 -15.69 5.00
N ARG A 176 0.65 -17.00 5.22
CA ARG A 176 1.60 -17.95 4.64
C ARG A 176 1.63 -17.79 3.10
N PRO A 177 2.78 -17.99 2.46
CA PRO A 177 2.90 -17.94 1.01
C PRO A 177 1.92 -18.95 0.38
N PHE A 178 1.20 -18.44 -0.61
CA PHE A 178 0.24 -19.15 -1.44
C PHE A 178 0.95 -20.30 -2.16
N GLU A 179 0.79 -21.51 -1.63
CA GLU A 179 1.37 -22.72 -2.18
C GLU A 179 0.64 -23.05 -3.50
N ARG A 180 1.32 -22.79 -4.61
CA ARG A 180 0.87 -23.10 -5.98
C ARG A 180 0.68 -24.61 -6.09
N ARG A 181 -0.55 -25.08 -5.89
CA ARG A 181 -0.96 -26.44 -6.21
C ARG A 181 -0.98 -26.59 -7.74
N SER A 182 0.14 -27.06 -8.30
CA SER A 182 0.21 -27.51 -9.68
C SER A 182 -0.70 -28.74 -9.83
N ARG A 183 -1.91 -28.55 -10.37
CA ARG A 183 -2.66 -29.65 -10.98
C ARG A 183 -1.93 -30.00 -12.28
N ARG A 184 -1.29 -31.17 -12.31
CA ARG A 184 -1.04 -31.89 -13.57
C ARG A 184 -2.34 -32.62 -13.97
N PRO A 185 -2.59 -32.76 -15.28
CA PRO A 185 -3.76 -33.43 -15.83
C PRO A 185 -3.81 -34.92 -15.45
#